data_AF-A0A425DDE0-F1
#
_entry.id   AF-A0A425DDE0-F1
#
_cell.length_a   1.000
_cell.length_b   1.000
_cell.length_c   1.000
_cell.angle_alpha   90.00
_cell.angle_beta   90.00
_cell.angle_gamma   90.00
#
_symmetry.space_group_name_H-M   'P 1'
#
loop_
_entity.id
_entity.type
_entity.pdbx_description
1 polymer ?
#
loop_
_entity_poly.entity_id
_entity_poly.type
_entity_poly.pdbx_seq_one_letter_code
_entity_poly.pdbx_strand_id
1 'polypeptide(L)'
;MKTIAILALASTAAVFAVGDATASVQGPDRKLSTDAQAQADANLNRKCHTTNDGYIQTLKAGMYTASKFHNCFRTSKQIFEYVNALEPNFAEKRSDFDHRQRQDYLR
;
A
#
# COMPACT_ATOMS: atom_id res chain seq x y z
N MET A 1 -40.77 35.38 22.70
CA MET A 1 -39.98 34.26 23.25
C MET A 1 -39.92 33.19 22.17
N LYS A 2 -38.77 32.97 21.53
CA LYS A 2 -38.59 31.96 20.48
C LYS A 2 -37.64 30.90 21.00
N THR A 3 -38.18 29.71 21.25
CA THR A 3 -37.46 28.50 21.63
C THR A 3 -36.63 28.01 20.44
N ILE A 4 -35.31 27.99 20.59
CA ILE A 4 -34.41 27.35 19.62
C ILE A 4 -34.18 25.92 20.13
N ALA A 5 -34.77 24.94 19.45
CA ALA A 5 -34.50 23.53 19.69
C ALA A 5 -33.14 23.18 19.06
N ILE A 6 -32.19 22.75 19.89
CA ILE A 6 -30.88 22.26 19.44
C ILE A 6 -31.09 20.83 18.93
N LEU A 7 -31.00 20.62 17.61
CA LEU A 7 -30.94 19.27 17.03
C LEU A 7 -29.60 18.64 17.42
N ALA A 8 -29.65 17.52 18.13
CA ALA A 8 -28.47 16.69 18.39
C ALA A 8 -28.01 16.06 17.06
N LEU A 9 -26.82 16.41 16.59
CA LEU A 9 -26.15 15.73 15.49
C LEU A 9 -25.72 14.34 15.98
N ALA A 10 -26.43 13.30 15.54
CA ALA A 10 -25.99 11.92 15.73
C ALA A 10 -24.81 11.65 14.80
N SER A 11 -23.60 11.67 15.34
CA SER A 11 -22.39 11.21 14.65
C SER A 11 -22.47 9.71 14.42
N THR A 12 -22.75 9.30 13.18
CA THR A 12 -22.62 7.90 12.77
C THR A 12 -21.14 7.59 12.64
N ALA A 13 -20.59 6.84 13.58
CA ALA A 13 -19.27 6.24 13.42
C ALA A 13 -19.37 5.17 12.33
N ALA A 14 -18.69 5.38 11.20
CA ALA A 14 -18.52 4.34 10.20
C ALA A 14 -17.65 3.24 10.82
N VAL A 15 -18.26 2.11 11.14
CA VAL A 15 -17.53 0.89 11.50
C VAL A 15 -16.98 0.32 10.21
N PHE A 16 -15.67 0.47 9.98
CA PHE A 16 -15.01 -0.29 8.92
C PHE A 16 -15.05 -1.75 9.35
N ALA A 17 -15.86 -2.56 8.65
CA ALA A 17 -15.75 -4.00 8.78
C ALA A 17 -14.32 -4.38 8.37
N VAL A 18 -13.47 -4.70 9.34
CA VAL A 18 -12.30 -5.55 9.11
C VAL A 18 -12.88 -6.94 8.85
N GLY A 19 -13.42 -7.11 7.65
CA GLY A 19 -13.66 -8.43 7.11
C GLY A 19 -12.29 -9.07 6.98
N ASP A 20 -12.14 -10.25 7.56
CA ASP A 20 -11.06 -11.20 7.30
C ASP A 20 -11.19 -11.73 5.86
N ALA A 21 -11.34 -10.80 4.91
CA ALA A 21 -11.21 -11.05 3.50
C ALA A 21 -9.72 -11.31 3.32
N THR A 22 -9.36 -12.59 3.34
CA THR A 22 -8.35 -13.09 2.41
C THR A 22 -8.67 -12.43 1.08
N ALA A 23 -7.98 -11.33 0.79
CA ALA A 23 -8.28 -10.50 -0.37
C ALA A 23 -8.04 -11.39 -1.57
N SER A 24 -9.13 -11.94 -2.12
CA SER A 24 -9.06 -12.78 -3.29
C SER A 24 -8.61 -11.89 -4.43
N VAL A 25 -7.31 -11.94 -4.70
CA VAL A 25 -6.70 -11.18 -5.79
C VAL A 25 -7.22 -11.80 -7.08
N GLN A 26 -8.21 -11.15 -7.66
CA GLN A 26 -8.74 -11.53 -8.97
C GLN A 26 -7.68 -11.23 -10.03
N GLY A 27 -7.39 -12.22 -10.88
CA GLY A 27 -6.57 -12.02 -12.06
C GLY A 27 -7.22 -11.03 -13.05
N PRO A 28 -6.52 -10.65 -14.13
CA PRO A 28 -7.07 -9.80 -15.18
C PRO A 28 -8.37 -10.34 -15.82
N ASP A 29 -8.56 -11.66 -15.76
CA ASP A 29 -9.73 -12.39 -16.22
C ASP A 29 -10.89 -12.40 -15.20
N ARG A 30 -10.72 -11.74 -14.04
CA ARG A 30 -11.64 -11.70 -12.90
C ARG A 30 -11.99 -13.06 -12.32
N LYS A 31 -11.20 -14.09 -12.62
CA LYS A 31 -11.38 -15.42 -12.04
C LYS A 31 -10.62 -15.51 -10.73
N LEU A 32 -11.20 -16.27 -9.81
CA LEU A 32 -10.51 -16.72 -8.61
C LEU A 32 -9.50 -17.79 -9.04
N SER A 33 -8.23 -17.58 -8.71
CA SER A 33 -7.23 -18.65 -8.83
C SER A 33 -7.62 -19.80 -7.94
N THR A 34 -7.43 -21.02 -8.45
CA THR A 34 -7.45 -22.22 -7.59
C THR A 34 -6.25 -22.20 -6.65
N ASP A 35 -6.33 -22.90 -5.52
CA ASP A 35 -5.21 -23.02 -4.57
C ASP A 35 -3.93 -23.52 -5.25
N ALA A 36 -4.06 -24.46 -6.20
CA ALA A 36 -2.94 -24.98 -6.98
C ALA A 36 -2.28 -23.88 -7.85
N GLN A 37 -3.07 -23.01 -8.47
CA GLN A 37 -2.56 -21.88 -9.25
C GLN A 37 -1.90 -20.84 -8.35
N ALA A 38 -2.54 -20.48 -7.23
CA ALA A 38 -1.99 -19.55 -6.26
C ALA A 38 -0.63 -20.05 -5.70
N GLN A 39 -0.52 -21.35 -5.43
CA GLN A 39 0.73 -21.96 -4.99
C GLN A 39 1.80 -21.95 -6.08
N ALA A 40 1.43 -22.20 -7.34
CA ALA A 40 2.35 -22.13 -8.47
C ALA A 40 2.89 -20.71 -8.68
N ASP A 41 2.03 -19.70 -8.63
CA ASP A 41 2.40 -18.28 -8.72
C ASP A 41 3.30 -17.86 -7.55
N ALA A 42 2.97 -18.29 -6.33
CA ALA A 42 3.81 -18.07 -5.17
C ALA A 42 5.20 -18.72 -5.33
N ASN A 43 5.28 -19.94 -5.86
CA ASN A 43 6.55 -20.62 -6.13
C ASN A 43 7.37 -19.89 -7.20
N LEU A 44 6.72 -19.43 -8.27
CA LEU A 44 7.35 -18.64 -9.32
C LEU A 44 7.89 -17.33 -8.76
N ASN A 45 7.10 -16.62 -7.95
CA ASN A 45 7.54 -15.39 -7.32
C ASN A 45 8.72 -15.63 -6.38
N ARG A 46 8.72 -16.70 -5.57
CA ARG A 46 9.89 -17.05 -4.72
C ARG A 46 11.17 -17.25 -5.54
N LYS A 47 11.11 -17.95 -6.67
CA LYS A 47 12.26 -18.09 -7.59
C LYS A 47 12.70 -16.75 -8.18
N CYS A 48 11.73 -15.88 -8.51
CA CYS A 48 12.01 -14.53 -8.97
C CYS A 48 12.81 -13.75 -7.92
N HIS A 49 12.38 -13.79 -6.64
CA HIS A 49 13.09 -13.14 -5.54
C HIS A 49 14.51 -13.66 -5.37
N THR A 50 14.76 -14.97 -5.47
CA THR A 50 16.13 -15.53 -5.42
C THR A 50 17.02 -14.96 -6.53
N THR A 51 16.50 -14.81 -7.75
CA THR A 51 17.26 -14.30 -8.90
C THR A 51 17.48 -12.78 -8.83
N ASN A 52 16.49 -12.06 -8.29
CA ASN A 52 16.43 -10.60 -8.25
C ASN A 52 16.61 -10.04 -6.83
N ASP A 53 17.36 -10.77 -6.01
CA ASP A 53 17.75 -10.30 -4.70
C ASP A 53 18.75 -9.13 -4.81
N GLY A 54 18.99 -8.46 -3.69
CA GLY A 54 19.89 -7.32 -3.61
C GLY A 54 19.42 -6.11 -4.40
N TYR A 55 18.11 -5.97 -4.58
CA TYR A 55 17.52 -4.91 -5.42
C TYR A 55 17.83 -3.49 -4.90
N ILE A 56 18.02 -3.32 -3.58
CA ILE A 56 18.44 -2.06 -2.97
C ILE A 56 19.87 -1.67 -3.40
N GLN A 57 20.79 -2.64 -3.46
CA GLN A 57 22.18 -2.38 -3.85
C GLN A 57 22.32 -2.02 -5.33
N THR A 58 21.28 -2.29 -6.14
CA THR A 58 21.24 -1.91 -7.56
C THR A 58 20.65 -0.53 -7.82
N LEU A 59 20.24 0.20 -6.77
CA LEU A 59 19.66 1.53 -6.93
C LEU A 59 20.70 2.52 -7.44
N LYS A 60 20.33 3.25 -8.49
CA LYS A 60 21.12 4.33 -9.05
C LYS A 60 20.20 5.51 -9.37
N ALA A 61 20.58 6.69 -8.89
CA ALA A 61 19.85 7.92 -9.12
C ALA A 61 19.59 8.13 -10.63
N GLY A 62 18.33 8.44 -10.97
CA GLY A 62 17.89 8.62 -12.36
C GLY A 62 17.70 7.32 -13.16
N MET A 63 17.94 6.14 -12.58
CA MET A 63 17.78 4.84 -13.24
C MET A 63 16.95 3.85 -12.42
N TYR A 64 16.02 4.35 -11.61
CA TYR A 64 15.25 3.52 -10.66
C TYR A 64 14.38 2.45 -11.35
N THR A 65 13.89 2.74 -12.56
CA THR A 65 13.09 1.79 -13.36
C THR A 65 13.91 0.59 -13.84
N ALA A 66 15.24 0.71 -13.91
CA ALA A 66 16.14 -0.40 -14.23
C ALA A 66 16.50 -1.26 -12.99
N SER A 67 16.01 -0.90 -11.80
CA SER A 67 16.24 -1.68 -10.59
C SER A 67 15.61 -3.07 -10.70
N LYS A 68 16.32 -4.07 -10.16
CA LYS A 68 15.79 -5.44 -9.97
C LYS A 68 14.49 -5.47 -9.18
N PHE A 69 14.15 -4.39 -8.45
CA PHE A 69 12.91 -4.26 -7.71
C PHE A 69 11.68 -4.55 -8.59
N HIS A 70 11.67 -4.03 -9.82
CA HIS A 70 10.52 -4.11 -10.74
C HIS A 70 10.35 -5.47 -11.43
N ASN A 71 11.28 -6.41 -11.24
CA ASN A 71 11.24 -7.70 -11.92
C ASN A 71 10.32 -8.73 -11.25
N CYS A 72 9.88 -8.50 -10.01
CA CYS A 72 9.11 -9.46 -9.22
C CYS A 72 7.93 -8.80 -8.49
N PHE A 73 6.93 -9.59 -8.11
CA PHE A 73 5.89 -9.12 -7.19
C PHE A 73 6.47 -8.97 -5.79
N ARG A 74 6.44 -7.74 -5.27
CA ARG A 74 7.04 -7.37 -3.98
C ARG A 74 6.00 -7.37 -2.87
N THR A 75 6.42 -7.73 -1.67
CA THR A 75 5.59 -7.58 -0.47
C THR A 75 5.49 -6.10 -0.08
N SER A 76 4.46 -5.73 0.68
CA SER A 76 4.34 -4.38 1.23
C SER A 76 5.57 -3.94 2.00
N LYS A 77 6.17 -4.85 2.79
CA LYS A 77 7.42 -4.59 3.51
C LYS A 77 8.55 -4.19 2.55
N GLN A 78 8.77 -4.96 1.48
CA GLN A 78 9.80 -4.67 0.48
C GLN A 78 9.52 -3.37 -0.28
N ILE A 79 8.24 -3.04 -0.52
CA ILE A 79 7.86 -1.76 -1.14
C ILE A 79 8.28 -0.60 -0.24
N PHE A 80 8.01 -0.66 1.07
CA PHE A 80 8.44 0.39 1.99
C PHE A 80 9.97 0.44 2.15
N GLU A 81 10.65 -0.70 2.17
CA GLU A 81 12.12 -0.75 2.15
C GLU A 81 12.70 -0.04 0.92
N TYR A 82 12.14 -0.30 -0.26
CA TYR A 82 12.52 0.36 -1.51
C TYR A 82 12.27 1.87 -1.46
N VAL A 83 11.07 2.30 -1.07
CA VAL A 83 10.73 3.73 -1.01
C VAL A 83 11.61 4.47 0.01
N ASN A 84 11.88 3.87 1.17
CA ASN A 84 12.77 4.46 2.18
C ASN A 84 14.23 4.54 1.70
N ALA A 85 14.68 3.60 0.86
CA ALA A 85 16.01 3.66 0.26
C ALA A 85 16.12 4.75 -0.82
N LEU A 86 15.02 5.09 -1.50
CA LEU A 86 14.96 6.21 -2.45
C LEU A 86 14.87 7.57 -1.76
N GLU A 87 14.07 7.64 -0.69
CA GLU A 87 13.82 8.86 0.06
C GLU A 87 13.88 8.54 1.56
N PRO A 88 15.06 8.69 2.19
CA PRO A 88 15.18 8.59 3.63
C PRO A 88 14.20 9.57 4.29
N ASN A 89 13.46 9.09 5.30
CA ASN A 89 12.39 9.83 5.99
C ASN A 89 11.09 10.02 5.20
N PHE A 90 10.82 9.21 4.17
CA PHE A 90 9.55 9.24 3.44
C PHE A 90 8.32 9.18 4.37
N ALA A 91 8.34 8.33 5.41
CA ALA A 91 7.25 8.22 6.36
C ALA A 91 6.98 9.53 7.15
N GLU A 92 8.03 10.24 7.53
CA GLU A 92 7.94 11.53 8.22
C GLU A 92 7.40 12.61 7.28
N LYS A 93 7.94 12.69 6.06
CA LYS A 93 7.48 13.64 5.04
C LYS A 93 6.02 13.42 4.66
N ARG A 94 5.56 12.16 4.63
CA ARG A 94 4.16 11.83 4.42
C ARG A 94 3.28 12.35 5.55
N SER A 95 3.66 12.12 6.80
CA SER A 95 2.93 12.62 7.98
C SER A 95 2.79 14.15 7.94
N ASP A 96 3.87 14.85 7.61
CA ASP A 96 3.91 16.31 7.51
C ASP A 96 3.04 16.83 6.35
N PHE A 97 3.03 16.14 5.20
CA PHE A 97 2.10 16.43 4.11
C PHE A 97 0.63 16.24 4.53
N ASP A 98 0.29 15.11 5.14
CA ASP A 98 -1.07 14.80 5.59
C ASP A 98 -1.54 15.80 6.67
N HIS A 99 -0.64 16.23 7.56
CA HIS A 99 -0.93 17.25 8.54
C HIS A 99 -1.23 18.61 7.88
N ARG A 100 -0.43 19.04 6.90
CA ARG A 100 -0.71 20.28 6.14
C ARG A 100 -2.04 20.23 5.41
N GLN A 101 -2.33 19.15 4.69
CA GLN A 101 -3.60 18.97 3.97
C GLN A 101 -4.81 19.08 4.92
N ARG A 102 -4.70 18.50 6.12
CA ARG A 102 -5.75 18.62 7.14
C ARG A 102 -5.92 20.06 7.64
N GLN A 103 -4.83 20.82 7.81
CA GLN A 103 -4.90 22.22 8.25
C GLN A 103 -5.53 23.11 7.17
N ASP A 104 -5.26 22.84 5.89
CA ASP A 104 -5.84 23.58 4.77
C ASP A 104 -7.34 23.29 4.59
N TYR A 105 -7.79 22.05 4.86
CA TYR A 105 -9.22 21.70 4.85
C TYR A 105 -10.02 22.39 5.97
N LEU A 106 -9.37 22.79 7.06
CA LEU A 106 -10.00 23.41 8.23
C LEU A 106 -10.00 24.95 8.19
N ARG A 107 -9.42 25.58 7.16
CA ARG A 107 -9.52 27.02 6.89
C ARG A 107 -10.63 27.32 5.89
#